data_AF-F0Y357-F1
#
_entry.id   AF-F0Y357-F1
#
_cell.length_a   1.000
_cell.length_b   1.000
_cell.length_c   1.000
_cell.angle_alpha   90.00
_cell.angle_beta   90.00
_cell.angle_gamma   90.00
#
_symmetry.space_group_name_H-M   'P 1'
#
loop_
_entity.id
_entity.type
_entity.pdbx_description
1 polymer ?
#
loop_
_entity_poly.entity_id
_entity_poly.type
_entity_poly.pdbx_seq_one_letter_code
_entity_poly.pdbx_strand_id
1 'polypeptide(L)'
;VVGDLHGSLGDLVTACGLAGEPGPSTRVVFNGDFVDRGRDGVEVLGVVLALHLTFPEFVKVNRGNHEDTALSSAYDFEGELTRKYG
;
A
#
# COMPACT_ATOMS: atom_id res chain seq x y z
N VAL A 1 -10.72 1.40 7.93
CA VAL A 1 -9.36 2.01 7.89
C VAL A 1 -8.37 0.87 7.87
N VAL A 2 -7.38 0.92 6.99
CA VAL A 2 -6.29 -0.06 6.86
C VAL A 2 -5.02 0.65 7.30
N GLY A 3 -4.31 0.06 8.26
CA GLY A 3 -3.03 0.57 8.76
C GLY A 3 -1.85 0.03 7.96
N ASP A 4 -0.71 -0.04 8.64
CA ASP A 4 0.58 -0.42 8.08
C ASP A 4 0.53 -1.78 7.39
N LEU A 5 1.06 -1.84 6.16
CA LEU A 5 1.11 -3.06 5.35
C LEU A 5 2.53 -3.57 5.16
N HIS A 6 3.53 -2.69 5.18
CA HIS A 6 4.95 -3.04 5.15
C HIS A 6 5.30 -4.15 4.15
N GLY A 7 4.88 -3.99 2.90
CA GLY A 7 5.18 -4.92 1.80
C GLY A 7 4.62 -6.34 2.00
N SER A 8 3.53 -6.49 2.75
CA SER A 8 2.80 -7.75 2.91
C SER A 8 1.57 -7.79 1.99
N LEU A 9 1.70 -8.44 0.83
CA LEU A 9 0.59 -8.58 -0.11
C LEU A 9 -0.55 -9.45 0.48
N GLY A 10 -0.21 -10.45 1.29
CA GLY A 10 -1.20 -11.30 1.95
C GLY A 10 -2.09 -10.52 2.94
N ASP A 11 -1.51 -9.59 3.70
CA ASP A 11 -2.26 -8.74 4.62
C ASP A 11 -3.14 -7.75 3.87
N LEU A 12 -2.67 -7.21 2.74
CA LEU A 12 -3.49 -6.37 1.87
C LEU A 12 -4.72 -7.13 1.33
N VAL A 13 -4.54 -8.36 0.83
CA VAL A 13 -5.64 -9.20 0.34
C VAL A 13 -6.66 -9.46 1.46
N THR A 14 -6.17 -9.76 2.66
CA THR A 14 -7.02 -9.99 3.83
C THR A 14 -7.80 -8.72 4.21
N ALA A 15 -7.12 -7.57 4.24
CA ALA A 15 -7.74 -6.28 4.54
C ALA A 15 -8.82 -5.91 3.53
N CYS A 16 -8.59 -6.12 2.24
CA CYS A 16 -9.59 -5.90 1.19
C CYS A 16 -10.79 -6.83 1.34
N GLY A 17 -10.58 -8.11 1.67
CA GLY A 17 -11.66 -9.06 1.93
C GLY A 17 -12.52 -8.67 3.14
N LEU A 18 -11.91 -8.12 4.19
CA LEU A 18 -12.62 -7.65 5.38
C LEU A 18 -13.35 -6.32 5.15
N ALA A 19 -12.76 -5.41 4.37
CA ALA A 19 -13.36 -4.12 4.05
C ALA A 19 -14.57 -4.28 3.10
N GLY A 20 -14.50 -5.24 2.18
CA GLY A 20 -15.45 -5.39 1.09
C GLY A 20 -15.17 -4.40 -0.06
N GLU A 21 -16.02 -4.45 -1.09
CA GLU A 21 -15.87 -3.61 -2.27
C GLU A 21 -16.10 -2.12 -1.94
N PRO A 22 -15.20 -1.22 -2.35
CA PRO A 22 -15.39 0.22 -2.16
C PRO A 22 -16.62 0.75 -2.91
N GLY A 23 -17.41 1.59 -2.24
CA GLY A 23 -18.64 2.13 -2.82
C GLY A 23 -19.40 3.05 -1.85
N PRO A 24 -20.64 3.45 -2.17
CA PRO A 24 -21.42 4.37 -1.32
C PRO A 24 -21.58 3.91 0.14
N SER A 25 -21.62 2.60 0.38
CA SER A 25 -21.71 1.98 1.70
C SER A 25 -20.35 1.72 2.37
N THR A 26 -19.26 1.74 1.60
CA THR A 26 -17.95 1.24 2.04
C THR A 26 -16.86 2.23 1.65
N ARG A 27 -16.30 2.91 2.65
CA ARG A 27 -15.16 3.82 2.47
C ARG A 27 -13.91 3.22 3.07
N VAL A 28 -12.82 3.24 2.31
CA VAL A 28 -11.52 2.71 2.72
C VAL A 28 -10.53 3.85 2.84
N VAL A 29 -9.79 3.87 3.94
CA VAL A 29 -8.66 4.77 4.13
C VAL A 29 -7.44 3.91 4.38
N PHE A 30 -6.46 3.98 3.48
CA PHE A 30 -5.14 3.38 3.64
C PHE A 30 -4.23 4.41 4.31
N ASN A 31 -3.73 4.10 5.52
CA ASN A 31 -3.11 5.09 6.40
C ASN A 31 -1.57 5.05 6.39
N GLY A 32 -0.96 4.93 5.21
CA GLY A 32 0.49 4.96 5.03
C GLY A 32 1.20 3.65 5.36
N ASP A 33 2.53 3.70 5.28
CA ASP A 33 3.43 2.60 5.65
C ASP A 33 3.16 1.31 4.85
N PHE A 34 3.11 1.49 3.53
CA PHE A 34 2.84 0.44 2.55
C PHE A 34 4.06 -0.37 2.18
N VAL A 35 5.23 0.26 2.21
CA VAL A 35 6.51 -0.29 1.75
C VAL A 35 7.45 -0.57 2.92
N ASP A 36 8.63 -1.09 2.59
CA ASP A 36 9.68 -1.55 3.50
C ASP A 36 9.30 -2.75 4.39
N ARG A 37 10.32 -3.45 4.92
CA ARG A 37 10.25 -4.65 5.79
C ARG A 37 9.67 -5.93 5.16
N GLY A 38 8.71 -5.81 4.24
CA GLY A 38 8.15 -6.91 3.46
C GLY A 38 8.88 -7.16 2.15
N ARG A 39 8.37 -8.12 1.36
CA ARG A 39 8.96 -8.54 0.08
C ARG A 39 8.15 -8.08 -1.14
N ASP A 40 6.93 -7.61 -0.90
CA ASP A 40 5.94 -7.30 -1.91
C ASP A 40 5.54 -5.82 -1.85
N GLY A 41 6.49 -4.93 -1.52
CA GLY A 41 6.26 -3.50 -1.36
C GLY A 41 5.70 -2.86 -2.63
N VAL A 42 6.25 -3.24 -3.80
CA VAL A 42 5.78 -2.67 -5.06
C VAL A 42 4.36 -3.13 -5.39
N GLU A 43 4.05 -4.39 -5.16
CA GLU A 43 2.74 -4.97 -5.45
C GLU A 43 1.68 -4.36 -4.53
N VAL A 44 2.01 -4.21 -3.24
CA VAL A 44 1.15 -3.52 -2.28
C VAL A 44 0.87 -2.09 -2.72
N LEU A 45 1.92 -1.31 -3.02
CA LEU A 45 1.76 0.08 -3.45
C LEU A 45 0.95 0.17 -4.76
N GLY A 46 1.24 -0.71 -5.73
CA GLY A 46 0.54 -0.77 -7.01
C GLY A 46 -0.96 -1.03 -6.85
N VAL A 47 -1.36 -1.98 -6.00
CA VAL A 47 -2.76 -2.29 -5.74
C VAL A 47 -3.46 -1.15 -4.99
N VAL A 48 -2.82 -0.57 -3.97
CA VAL A 48 -3.38 0.57 -3.22
C VAL A 48 -3.64 1.77 -4.14
N LEU A 49 -2.67 2.10 -5.01
CA LEU A 49 -2.82 3.17 -6.00
C LEU A 49 -3.91 2.85 -7.03
N ALA A 50 -3.99 1.62 -7.52
CA ALA A 50 -5.04 1.20 -8.44
C ALA A 50 -6.44 1.33 -7.82
N LEU A 51 -6.62 0.94 -6.56
CA LEU A 51 -7.89 1.12 -5.83
C LEU A 51 -8.24 2.59 -5.64
N HIS A 52 -7.26 3.43 -5.31
CA HIS A 52 -7.47 4.87 -5.18
C HIS A 52 -7.90 5.52 -6.50
N LEU A 53 -7.26 5.15 -7.61
CA LEU A 53 -7.60 5.66 -8.94
C LEU A 53 -8.95 5.13 -9.46
N THR A 54 -9.29 3.89 -9.13
CA THR A 54 -10.55 3.26 -9.57
C THR A 54 -11.74 3.79 -8.77
N PHE A 55 -11.57 4.04 -7.47
CA PHE A 55 -12.63 4.47 -6.56
C PHE A 55 -12.27 5.76 -5.81
N PRO A 56 -12.00 6.87 -6.50
CA PRO A 56 -11.42 8.08 -5.90
C PRO A 56 -12.31 8.74 -4.84
N GLU A 57 -13.63 8.52 -4.89
CA GLU A 57 -14.58 9.04 -3.89
C GLU A 57 -14.61 8.21 -2.60
N PHE A 58 -14.28 6.92 -2.70
CA PHE A 58 -14.48 5.94 -1.61
C PHE A 58 -13.16 5.44 -1.01
N VAL A 59 -12.06 5.51 -1.76
CA VAL A 59 -10.73 5.10 -1.33
C VAL A 59 -9.84 6.32 -1.17
N LYS A 60 -9.30 6.54 0.03
CA LYS A 60 -8.32 7.60 0.32
C LYS A 60 -7.01 6.99 0.81
N VAL A 61 -5.91 7.66 0.48
CA VAL A 61 -4.56 7.21 0.80
C VAL A 61 -3.85 8.35 1.52
N ASN A 62 -3.38 8.08 2.73
CA ASN A 62 -2.50 8.98 3.47
C ASN A 62 -1.04 8.53 3.28
N ARG A 63 -0.12 9.48 3.43
CA ARG A 63 1.32 9.23 3.43
C ARG A 63 1.76 8.82 4.84
N GLY A 64 2.44 7.69 4.97
CA GLY A 64 3.15 7.28 6.18
C GLY A 64 4.59 7.79 6.17
N ASN A 65 5.37 7.43 7.19
CA ASN A 65 6.77 7.84 7.25
C ASN A 65 7.64 6.99 6.31
N HIS A 66 7.26 5.76 6.00
CA HIS A 66 8.02 4.90 5.09
C HIS A 66 7.92 5.30 3.61
N GLU A 67 6.95 6.14 3.23
CA GLU A 67 6.86 6.75 1.90
C GLU A 67 7.77 7.99 1.76
N ASP A 68 9.00 7.92 2.27
CA ASP A 68 10.02 8.96 2.19
C ASP A 68 11.30 8.44 1.54
N THR A 69 11.86 9.20 0.59
CA THR A 69 13.02 8.77 -0.19
C THR A 69 14.23 8.44 0.69
N ALA A 70 14.43 9.13 1.81
CA ALA A 70 15.53 8.82 2.71
C ALA A 70 15.33 7.48 3.43
N LEU A 71 14.10 7.15 3.81
CA LEU A 71 13.77 5.88 4.45
C LEU A 71 13.72 4.74 3.44
N SER A 72 13.12 4.92 2.27
CA SER A 72 13.11 3.88 1.22
C SER A 72 14.51 3.49 0.73
N SER A 73 15.49 4.40 0.82
CA SER A 73 16.90 4.13 0.50
C SER A 73 17.67 3.51 1.66
N ALA A 74 17.33 3.89 2.91
CA ALA A 74 17.91 3.29 4.11
C ALA A 74 17.35 1.88 4.42
N TYR A 75 16.14 1.60 3.94
CA TYR A 75 15.46 0.32 4.03
C TYR A 75 15.43 -0.40 2.68
N ASP A 76 14.73 -1.52 2.62
CA ASP A 76 14.85 -2.48 1.51
C ASP A 76 13.98 -2.14 0.28
N PHE A 77 13.15 -1.08 0.28
CA PHE A 77 12.28 -0.82 -0.86
C PHE A 77 13.06 -0.43 -2.13
N GLU A 78 14.09 0.41 -2.06
CA GLU A 78 14.92 0.72 -3.23
C GLU A 78 15.64 -0.53 -3.77
N GLY A 79 16.09 -1.40 -2.86
CA GLY A 79 16.68 -2.70 -3.20
C GLY A 79 15.67 -3.69 -3.81
N GLU A 80 14.39 -3.62 -3.42
CA GLU A 80 13.31 -4.38 -4.04
C GLU A 80 13.08 -3.92 -5.48
N LEU A 81 12.97 -2.60 -5.70
CA LEU A 81 12.76 -2.01 -7.03
C LEU A 81 13.86 -2.42 -8.01
N THR A 82 15.12 -2.23 -7.62
CA THR A 82 16.29 -2.61 -8.44
C THR A 82 16.25 -4.09 -8.81
N ARG A 83 15.91 -4.97 -7.85
CA ARG A 83 15.91 -6.42 -8.06
C ARG A 83 14.79 -6.90 -8.98
N LYS A 84 13.62 -6.25 -8.92
CA LYS A 84 12.45 -6.64 -9.70
C LYS A 84 12.40 -5.98 -11.08
N TYR A 85 12.92 -4.75 -11.22
CA TYR A 85 12.70 -3.93 -12.43
C TYR A 85 13.96 -3.40 -13.11
N GLY A 86 15.14 -3.48 -12.48
CA GLY A 86 16.40 -3.02 -13.05
C GLY A 86 16.76 -1.61 -12.64
#